data_AF-A0A6M1PM81-F1
#
_entry.id   AF-A0A6M1PM81-F1
#
_cell.length_a   1.000
_cell.length_b   1.000
_cell.length_c   1.000
_cell.angle_alpha   90.00
_cell.angle_beta   90.00
_cell.angle_gamma   90.00
#
_symmetry.space_group_name_H-M   'P 1'
#
loop_
_entity.id
_entity.type
_entity.pdbx_description
1 polymer ?
#
loop_
_entity_poly.entity_id
_entity_poly.type
_entity_poly.pdbx_seq_one_letter_code
_entity_poly.pdbx_strand_id
1 'polypeptide(L)'
;MLRGRYWVMMTLLALVCTAAAGWDSAGAAGYNEVLLPVSRSVSGMAGTPAEPTQPSVAAKASALQLEKQAEALYGYVTEGNINKTRETIDAISRLFVASSFEGLTSVEGVNALSGAILDMKAAASAVQLQPERWELAAARLRLAANSLTHPRQPMWLQYYKLILEDLNDMERSAAGSDQAGWRTAVSRLQERYDTIRPAVIITRKPEEVNRFDAWLSYASGLASAARPPGREELMDAVSNGREAARVMFGKEKDEPTLSLPLGPREYGLAGWLGAGFILAALAYTGYRKYRGEKSRWNPY
;
A
#
# COMPACT_ATOMS: atom_id res chain seq x y z
N MET A 1 -31.11 -6.07 50.97
CA MET A 1 -29.71 -5.88 51.42
C MET A 1 -28.82 -5.45 50.24
N LEU A 2 -29.10 -4.26 49.67
CA LEU A 2 -28.50 -3.77 48.42
C LEU A 2 -27.61 -2.51 48.59
N ARG A 3 -27.22 -2.15 49.81
CA ARG A 3 -26.47 -0.91 50.11
C ARG A 3 -24.95 -1.07 50.25
N GLY A 4 -24.42 -2.29 50.24
CA GLY A 4 -22.97 -2.55 50.41
C GLY A 4 -22.16 -2.70 49.12
N ARG A 5 -22.81 -2.77 47.94
CA ARG A 5 -22.14 -3.10 46.66
C ARG A 5 -21.81 -1.88 45.78
N TYR A 6 -22.36 -0.72 46.11
CA TYR A 6 -22.08 0.55 45.41
C TYR A 6 -20.90 1.32 46.02
N TRP A 7 -20.56 1.08 47.29
CA TRP A 7 -19.47 1.79 47.98
C TRP A 7 -18.06 1.36 47.51
N VAL A 8 -17.92 0.09 47.08
CA VAL A 8 -16.67 -0.45 46.51
C VAL A 8 -16.48 -0.05 45.04
N MET A 9 -17.57 0.13 44.29
CA MET A 9 -17.48 0.62 42.90
C MET A 9 -17.19 2.12 42.81
N MET A 10 -17.71 2.92 43.75
CA MET A 10 -17.48 4.36 43.74
C MET A 10 -16.07 4.74 44.24
N THR A 11 -15.44 3.90 45.06
CA THR A 11 -14.03 4.07 45.48
C THR A 11 -13.03 3.63 44.39
N LEU A 12 -13.38 2.63 43.57
CA LEU A 12 -12.57 2.23 42.40
C LEU A 12 -12.67 3.21 41.23
N LEU A 13 -13.82 3.89 41.06
CA LEU A 13 -13.97 4.92 40.01
C LEU A 13 -13.22 6.23 40.35
N ALA A 14 -13.07 6.56 41.64
CA ALA A 14 -12.33 7.75 42.08
C ALA A 14 -10.80 7.57 42.04
N LEU A 15 -10.30 6.33 42.12
CA LEU A 15 -8.86 6.04 42.09
C LEU A 15 -8.27 5.96 40.68
N VAL A 16 -9.13 5.83 39.65
CA VAL A 16 -8.72 5.86 38.23
C VAL A 16 -8.69 7.31 37.68
N CYS A 17 -9.38 8.26 38.32
CA CYS A 17 -9.42 9.65 37.87
C CYS A 17 -8.32 10.57 38.43
N THR A 18 -7.52 10.14 39.41
CA THR A 18 -6.42 10.95 39.97
C THR A 18 -5.04 10.63 39.40
N ALA A 19 -4.90 9.64 38.52
CA ALA A 19 -3.65 9.32 37.84
C ALA A 19 -3.44 10.09 36.52
N ALA A 20 -4.40 10.94 36.12
CA ALA A 20 -4.35 11.75 34.89
C ALA A 20 -3.99 13.23 35.14
N ALA A 21 -3.62 13.60 36.37
CA ALA A 21 -3.25 14.97 36.72
C ALA A 21 -1.98 14.98 37.58
N GLY A 22 -0.82 15.08 36.93
CA GLY A 22 0.44 15.30 37.63
C GLY A 22 1.65 14.81 36.85
N TRP A 23 2.14 15.61 35.91
CA TRP A 23 3.55 16.04 35.85
C TRP A 23 3.74 17.01 34.70
N ASP A 24 3.53 18.28 35.01
CA ASP A 24 4.31 19.36 34.43
C ASP A 24 5.63 19.44 35.21
N SER A 25 6.76 19.36 34.52
CA SER A 25 8.00 19.98 34.98
C SER A 25 8.86 20.38 33.79
N ALA A 26 8.88 21.70 33.58
CA ALA A 26 9.81 22.43 32.74
C ALA A 26 11.27 22.30 33.22
N GLY A 27 12.19 22.64 32.31
CA GLY A 27 13.63 22.86 32.54
C GLY A 27 14.49 21.96 31.63
N ALA A 28 15.50 22.43 30.92
CA ALA A 28 16.11 23.74 30.85
C ALA A 28 16.91 23.85 29.54
N ALA A 29 17.12 25.10 29.12
CA ALA A 29 18.05 25.49 28.09
C ALA A 29 19.48 24.96 28.35
N GLY A 30 20.18 24.60 27.28
CA GLY A 30 21.58 24.22 27.30
C GLY A 30 22.17 24.32 25.90
N TYR A 31 22.57 25.54 25.53
CA TYR A 31 23.44 25.81 24.39
C TYR A 31 24.75 25.04 24.54
N ASN A 32 25.24 24.43 23.46
CA ASN A 32 26.66 24.20 23.28
C ASN A 32 27.00 24.36 21.80
N GLU A 33 27.53 25.54 21.48
CA GLU A 33 28.43 25.73 20.37
C GLU A 33 29.70 24.90 20.62
N VAL A 34 30.08 24.03 19.67
CA VAL A 34 31.47 23.59 19.54
C VAL A 34 31.82 23.47 18.05
N LEU A 35 32.60 24.46 17.63
CA LEU A 35 33.68 24.45 16.64
C LEU A 35 33.61 23.49 15.44
N LEU A 36 33.57 24.13 14.27
CA LEU A 36 34.16 23.65 13.02
C LEU A 36 35.64 23.26 13.21
N PRO A 37 36.09 22.19 12.54
CA PRO A 37 37.42 22.19 11.97
C PRO A 37 37.33 22.28 10.45
N VAL A 38 37.75 23.43 9.93
CA VAL A 38 38.32 23.54 8.58
C VAL A 38 39.46 22.54 8.47
N SER A 39 39.32 21.54 7.59
CA SER A 39 40.48 20.85 7.03
C SER A 39 40.22 20.55 5.56
N ARG A 40 40.89 21.35 4.74
CA ARG A 40 41.09 21.16 3.32
C ARG A 40 42.09 20.01 3.16
N SER A 41 41.67 18.87 2.61
CA SER A 41 42.58 17.84 2.14
C SER A 41 42.17 17.39 0.74
N VAL A 42 42.99 17.78 -0.22
CA VAL A 42 43.03 17.23 -1.57
C VAL A 42 43.74 15.87 -1.47
N SER A 43 43.05 14.79 -1.85
CA SER A 43 43.69 13.57 -2.31
C SER A 43 42.75 12.80 -3.21
N GLY A 44 43.20 12.57 -4.44
CA GLY A 44 42.57 11.67 -5.38
C GLY A 44 42.81 10.19 -5.04
N MET A 45 42.24 9.35 -5.90
CA MET A 45 42.26 7.88 -5.91
C MET A 45 41.44 7.19 -4.82
N ALA A 46 40.22 6.77 -5.20
CA ALA A 46 39.88 5.38 -5.47
C ALA A 46 38.36 5.27 -5.60
N GLY A 47 37.88 4.67 -6.69
CA GLY A 47 36.46 4.37 -6.87
C GLY A 47 36.01 3.36 -5.82
N THR A 48 35.44 3.85 -4.73
CA THR A 48 34.66 3.05 -3.80
C THR A 48 33.38 2.61 -4.52
N PRO A 49 33.00 1.32 -4.50
CA PRO A 49 31.72 0.87 -5.04
C PRO A 49 30.63 1.67 -4.36
N ALA A 50 29.77 2.31 -5.15
CA ALA A 50 28.65 3.10 -4.65
C ALA A 50 27.86 2.26 -3.62
N GLU A 51 27.91 2.67 -2.35
CA GLU A 51 26.96 2.21 -1.36
C GLU A 51 25.53 2.41 -1.91
N PRO A 52 24.56 1.56 -1.55
CA PRO A 52 23.18 1.77 -1.96
C PRO A 52 22.76 3.17 -1.50
N THR A 53 22.57 4.09 -2.44
CA THR A 53 22.27 5.49 -2.15
C THR A 53 20.94 5.53 -1.41
N GLN A 54 20.99 5.57 -0.08
CA GLN A 54 19.79 5.67 0.73
C GLN A 54 19.12 7.00 0.38
N PRO A 55 17.80 7.01 0.11
CA PRO A 55 17.13 8.23 -0.30
C PRO A 55 17.30 9.30 0.78
N SER A 56 17.75 10.49 0.35
CA SER A 56 17.99 11.62 1.24
C SER A 56 16.70 12.00 1.99
N VAL A 57 16.85 12.59 3.19
CA VAL A 57 15.69 13.06 3.98
C VAL A 57 14.86 14.07 3.18
N ALA A 58 15.51 14.92 2.39
CA ALA A 58 14.84 15.88 1.50
C ALA A 58 14.01 15.18 0.41
N ALA A 59 14.57 14.14 -0.25
CA ALA A 59 13.84 13.37 -1.26
C ALA A 59 12.59 12.70 -0.68
N LYS A 60 12.71 12.08 0.50
CA LYS A 60 11.57 11.46 1.21
C LYS A 60 10.51 12.49 1.58
N ALA A 61 10.90 13.66 2.07
CA ALA A 61 9.97 14.74 2.41
C ALA A 61 9.22 15.26 1.18
N SER A 62 9.92 15.46 0.06
CA SER A 62 9.33 15.81 -1.24
C SER A 62 8.31 14.77 -1.71
N ALA A 63 8.64 13.47 -1.62
CA ALA A 63 7.74 12.39 -2.02
C ALA A 63 6.48 12.33 -1.14
N LEU A 64 6.60 12.53 0.17
CA LEU A 64 5.46 12.60 1.09
C LEU A 64 4.56 13.80 0.80
N GLN A 65 5.16 14.96 0.49
CA GLN A 65 4.40 16.14 0.10
C GLN A 65 3.66 15.91 -1.22
N LEU A 66 4.30 15.21 -2.18
CA LEU A 66 3.70 14.86 -3.45
C LEU A 66 2.51 13.90 -3.28
N GLU A 67 2.66 12.87 -2.44
CA GLU A 67 1.57 11.94 -2.10
C GLU A 67 0.39 12.67 -1.49
N LYS A 68 0.62 13.55 -0.51
CA LYS A 68 -0.44 14.34 0.13
C LYS A 68 -1.20 15.22 -0.87
N GLN A 69 -0.48 15.86 -1.80
CA GLN A 69 -1.10 16.68 -2.83
C GLN A 69 -1.88 15.83 -3.84
N ALA A 70 -1.37 14.66 -4.22
CA ALA A 70 -2.06 13.72 -5.11
C ALA A 70 -3.35 13.15 -4.47
N GLU A 71 -3.33 12.90 -3.16
CA GLU A 71 -4.53 12.48 -2.42
C GLU A 71 -5.57 13.60 -2.34
N ALA A 72 -5.16 14.84 -2.06
CA ALA A 72 -6.06 15.99 -2.09
C ALA A 72 -6.66 16.22 -3.49
N LEU A 73 -5.83 16.09 -4.53
CA LEU A 73 -6.27 16.18 -5.92
C LEU A 73 -7.37 15.16 -6.23
N TYR A 74 -7.16 13.89 -5.85
CA TYR A 74 -8.15 12.84 -6.03
C TYR A 74 -9.47 13.19 -5.35
N GLY A 75 -9.42 13.70 -4.11
CA GLY A 75 -10.61 14.20 -3.40
C GLY A 75 -11.34 15.30 -4.18
N TYR A 76 -10.62 16.31 -4.68
CA TYR A 76 -11.23 17.40 -5.45
C TYR A 76 -11.83 16.95 -6.78
N VAL A 77 -11.24 15.95 -7.42
CA VAL A 77 -11.79 15.34 -8.64
C VAL A 77 -13.09 14.61 -8.33
N THR A 78 -13.13 13.78 -7.27
CA THR A 78 -14.36 13.10 -6.83
C THR A 78 -15.45 14.08 -6.39
N GLU A 79 -15.08 15.22 -5.79
CA GLU A 79 -16.01 16.28 -5.42
C GLU A 79 -16.52 17.11 -6.61
N GLY A 80 -15.96 16.94 -7.81
CA GLY A 80 -16.32 17.74 -8.97
C GLY A 80 -15.68 19.14 -9.01
N ASN A 81 -14.71 19.45 -8.13
CA ASN A 81 -14.16 20.79 -7.96
C ASN A 81 -13.02 21.09 -8.94
N ILE A 82 -13.39 21.47 -10.17
CA ILE A 82 -12.44 21.74 -11.27
C ILE A 82 -11.38 22.80 -10.92
N ASN A 83 -11.78 23.86 -10.21
CA ASN A 83 -10.87 24.97 -9.88
C ASN A 83 -9.76 24.51 -8.94
N LYS A 84 -10.11 23.84 -7.84
CA LYS A 84 -9.11 23.29 -6.91
C LYS A 84 -8.28 22.20 -7.57
N THR A 85 -8.88 21.38 -8.43
CA THR A 85 -8.14 20.36 -9.19
C THR A 85 -7.04 20.99 -10.06
N ARG A 86 -7.36 22.06 -10.80
CA ARG A 86 -6.38 22.78 -11.64
C ARG A 86 -5.28 23.44 -10.82
N GLU A 87 -5.63 24.08 -9.70
CA GLU A 87 -4.65 24.67 -8.79
C GLU A 87 -3.71 23.60 -8.21
N THR A 88 -4.26 22.46 -7.79
CA THR A 88 -3.53 21.38 -7.16
C THR A 88 -2.61 20.67 -8.15
N ILE A 89 -3.03 20.42 -9.41
CA ILE A 89 -2.15 19.80 -10.42
C ILE A 89 -0.98 20.72 -10.81
N ASP A 90 -1.19 22.04 -10.82
CA ASP A 90 -0.11 23.00 -11.04
C ASP A 90 0.86 23.04 -9.84
N ALA A 91 0.35 22.92 -8.61
CA ALA A 91 1.19 22.79 -7.41
C ALA A 91 2.02 21.50 -7.43
N ILE A 92 1.41 20.37 -7.81
CA ILE A 92 2.08 19.08 -8.01
C ILE A 92 3.18 19.20 -9.06
N SER A 93 2.90 19.85 -10.20
CA SER A 93 3.88 20.04 -11.27
C SER A 93 5.10 20.85 -10.81
N ARG A 94 4.88 21.94 -10.06
CA ARG A 94 5.98 22.74 -9.47
C ARG A 94 6.77 21.95 -8.44
N LEU A 95 6.08 21.21 -7.57
CA LEU A 95 6.72 20.37 -6.55
C LEU A 95 7.57 19.28 -7.20
N PHE A 96 7.08 18.64 -8.26
CA PHE A 96 7.81 17.61 -9.00
C PHE A 96 9.14 18.14 -9.55
N VAL A 97 9.13 19.30 -10.21
CA VAL A 97 10.34 19.92 -10.79
C VAL A 97 11.34 20.35 -9.71
N ALA A 98 10.86 20.79 -8.55
CA ALA A 98 11.71 21.21 -7.43
C ALA A 98 12.26 20.04 -6.59
N SER A 99 11.78 18.81 -6.81
CA SER A 99 12.10 17.64 -5.99
C SER A 99 13.21 16.80 -6.60
N SER A 100 14.04 16.19 -5.75
CA SER A 100 14.93 15.10 -6.14
C SER A 100 14.30 13.76 -5.80
N PHE A 101 14.38 12.81 -6.73
CA PHE A 101 13.90 11.43 -6.57
C PHE A 101 15.04 10.41 -6.45
N GLU A 102 16.27 10.90 -6.25
CA GLU A 102 17.45 10.05 -6.12
C GLU A 102 17.31 9.08 -4.93
N GLY A 103 17.53 7.79 -5.19
CA GLY A 103 17.39 6.71 -4.21
C GLY A 103 15.94 6.31 -3.89
N LEU A 104 14.93 6.99 -4.44
CA LEU A 104 13.52 6.61 -4.28
C LEU A 104 13.00 5.72 -5.41
N THR A 105 13.39 6.02 -6.65
CA THR A 105 12.95 5.28 -7.83
C THR A 105 13.97 5.38 -8.96
N SER A 106 13.80 4.58 -10.01
CA SER A 106 14.64 4.62 -11.21
C SER A 106 14.22 5.74 -12.17
N VAL A 107 14.99 5.92 -13.25
CA VAL A 107 14.66 6.90 -14.30
C VAL A 107 13.29 6.59 -14.94
N GLU A 108 12.98 5.31 -15.12
CA GLU A 108 11.69 4.84 -15.62
C GLU A 108 10.55 5.23 -14.66
N GLY A 109 10.77 5.14 -13.35
CA GLY A 109 9.79 5.57 -12.34
C GLY A 109 9.55 7.07 -12.34
N VAL A 110 10.60 7.89 -12.48
CA VAL A 110 10.47 9.35 -12.64
C VAL A 110 9.71 9.70 -13.92
N ASN A 111 10.00 9.02 -15.02
CA ASN A 111 9.27 9.19 -16.29
C ASN A 111 7.80 8.75 -16.17
N ALA A 112 7.52 7.63 -15.50
CA ALA A 112 6.17 7.14 -15.27
C ALA A 112 5.34 8.12 -14.42
N LEU A 113 5.94 8.71 -13.39
CA LEU A 113 5.29 9.75 -12.60
C LEU A 113 5.04 11.02 -13.42
N SER A 114 6.03 11.45 -14.21
CA SER A 114 5.88 12.61 -15.12
C SER A 114 4.72 12.39 -16.09
N GLY A 115 4.61 11.19 -16.66
CA GLY A 115 3.51 10.79 -17.52
C GLY A 115 2.14 10.88 -16.82
N ALA A 116 2.03 10.38 -15.59
CA ALA A 116 0.79 10.47 -14.81
C ALA A 116 0.38 11.93 -14.50
N ILE A 117 1.35 12.81 -14.23
CA ILE A 117 1.10 14.25 -14.03
C ILE A 117 0.59 14.89 -15.34
N LEU A 118 1.23 14.57 -16.47
CA LEU A 118 0.83 15.09 -17.78
C LEU A 118 -0.56 14.60 -18.20
N ASP A 119 -0.88 13.32 -17.99
CA ASP A 119 -2.20 12.73 -18.25
C ASP A 119 -3.29 13.46 -17.47
N MET A 120 -3.05 13.73 -16.19
CA MET A 120 -3.99 14.45 -15.34
C MET A 120 -4.16 15.91 -15.77
N LYS A 121 -3.08 16.58 -16.15
CA LYS A 121 -3.13 17.93 -16.70
C LYS A 121 -3.94 17.97 -17.99
N ALA A 122 -3.71 17.03 -18.89
CA ALA A 122 -4.47 16.91 -20.14
C ALA A 122 -5.97 16.65 -19.87
N ALA A 123 -6.30 15.78 -18.91
CA ALA A 123 -7.68 15.51 -18.51
C ALA A 123 -8.37 16.76 -17.91
N ALA A 124 -7.67 17.55 -17.09
CA ALA A 124 -8.21 18.77 -16.48
C ALA A 124 -8.35 19.95 -17.46
N SER A 125 -7.58 19.94 -18.56
CA SER A 125 -7.59 20.94 -19.63
C SER A 125 -8.47 20.57 -20.82
N ALA A 126 -9.14 19.41 -20.81
CA ALA A 126 -10.02 18.98 -21.89
C ALA A 126 -11.22 19.93 -22.06
N VAL A 127 -11.59 20.19 -23.32
CA VAL A 127 -12.73 21.06 -23.69
C VAL A 127 -14.05 20.50 -23.16
N GLN A 128 -14.20 19.18 -23.17
CA GLN A 128 -15.29 18.46 -22.53
C GLN A 128 -14.71 17.60 -21.42
N LEU A 129 -15.12 17.89 -20.20
CA LEU A 129 -14.69 17.13 -19.03
C LEU A 129 -15.44 15.80 -19.01
N GLN A 130 -14.70 14.71 -19.21
CA GLN A 130 -15.23 13.35 -19.11
C GLN A 130 -15.01 12.85 -17.67
N PRO A 131 -16.09 12.63 -16.90
CA PRO A 131 -16.01 12.25 -15.49
C PRO A 131 -15.20 10.98 -15.22
N GLU A 132 -15.15 10.06 -16.18
CA GLU A 132 -14.42 8.81 -16.04
C GLU A 132 -12.92 9.02 -16.28
N ARG A 133 -12.57 9.88 -17.24
CA ARG A 133 -11.18 10.07 -17.69
C ARG A 133 -10.35 10.85 -16.68
N TRP A 134 -10.90 11.92 -16.12
CA TRP A 134 -10.19 12.73 -15.13
C TRP A 134 -10.07 12.03 -13.76
N GLU A 135 -11.07 11.22 -13.36
CA GLU A 135 -11.02 10.37 -12.16
C GLU A 135 -9.95 9.30 -12.30
N LEU A 136 -9.91 8.64 -13.46
CA LEU A 136 -8.89 7.65 -13.78
C LEU A 136 -7.48 8.25 -13.74
N ALA A 137 -7.30 9.44 -14.34
CA ALA A 137 -6.01 10.13 -14.33
C ALA A 137 -5.58 10.53 -12.91
N ALA A 138 -6.52 10.99 -12.07
CA ALA A 138 -6.26 11.31 -10.68
C ALA A 138 -5.90 10.06 -9.85
N ALA A 139 -6.60 8.94 -10.08
CA ALA A 139 -6.30 7.66 -9.43
C ALA A 139 -4.90 7.16 -9.80
N ARG A 140 -4.53 7.24 -11.09
CA ARG A 140 -3.19 6.88 -11.59
C ARG A 140 -2.10 7.70 -10.89
N LEU A 141 -2.27 9.02 -10.83
CA LEU A 141 -1.33 9.91 -10.17
C LEU A 141 -1.22 9.62 -8.67
N ARG A 142 -2.34 9.37 -7.99
CA ARG A 142 -2.36 8.97 -6.57
C ARG A 142 -1.60 7.67 -6.34
N LEU A 143 -1.84 6.63 -7.15
CA LEU A 143 -1.15 5.35 -7.04
C LEU A 143 0.35 5.48 -7.30
N ALA A 144 0.74 6.28 -8.30
CA ALA A 144 2.14 6.56 -8.61
C ALA A 144 2.84 7.27 -7.45
N ALA A 145 2.23 8.33 -6.90
CA ALA A 145 2.80 9.07 -5.77
C ALA A 145 2.90 8.21 -4.50
N ASN A 146 1.87 7.41 -4.18
CA ASN A 146 1.91 6.47 -3.06
C ASN A 146 3.03 5.42 -3.20
N SER A 147 3.35 5.02 -4.42
CA SER A 147 4.39 4.01 -4.69
C SER A 147 5.81 4.53 -4.43
N LEU A 148 6.01 5.85 -4.45
CA LEU A 148 7.29 6.48 -4.09
C LEU A 148 7.53 6.48 -2.58
N THR A 149 6.47 6.63 -1.79
CA THR A 149 6.56 6.73 -0.33
C THR A 149 6.43 5.37 0.36
N HIS A 150 5.73 4.42 -0.27
CA HIS A 150 5.46 3.08 0.27
C HIS A 150 6.05 1.96 -0.61
N PRO A 151 7.38 1.86 -0.76
CA PRO A 151 8.00 0.86 -1.66
C PRO A 151 7.74 -0.59 -1.22
N ARG A 152 7.41 -0.85 0.06
CA ARG A 152 7.15 -2.21 0.57
C ARG A 152 5.69 -2.65 0.48
N GLN A 153 4.75 -1.72 0.60
CA GLN A 153 3.31 -2.03 0.62
C GLN A 153 2.52 -0.93 -0.09
N PRO A 154 2.75 -0.74 -1.41
CA PRO A 154 2.02 0.26 -2.15
C PRO A 154 0.56 -0.15 -2.35
N MET A 155 -0.33 0.83 -2.46
CA MET A 155 -1.77 0.62 -2.58
C MET A 155 -2.17 -0.23 -3.80
N TRP A 156 -1.38 -0.19 -4.89
CA TRP A 156 -1.67 -0.95 -6.11
C TRP A 156 -1.63 -2.47 -5.91
N LEU A 157 -0.98 -2.98 -4.85
CA LEU A 157 -1.02 -4.42 -4.53
C LEU A 157 -2.45 -4.93 -4.30
N GLN A 158 -3.39 -4.06 -3.93
CA GLN A 158 -4.80 -4.42 -3.79
C GLN A 158 -5.44 -4.85 -5.12
N TYR A 159 -4.91 -4.37 -6.26
CA TYR A 159 -5.36 -4.78 -7.59
C TYR A 159 -5.01 -6.22 -7.93
N TYR A 160 -4.14 -6.89 -7.16
CA TYR A 160 -3.78 -8.28 -7.39
C TYR A 160 -5.02 -9.19 -7.49
N LYS A 161 -6.02 -8.98 -6.64
CA LYS A 161 -7.25 -9.78 -6.64
C LYS A 161 -8.03 -9.61 -7.95
N LEU A 162 -8.08 -8.37 -8.46
CA LEU A 162 -8.79 -8.01 -9.68
C LEU A 162 -8.08 -8.60 -10.90
N ILE A 163 -6.75 -8.52 -10.94
CA ILE A 163 -5.93 -9.14 -12.00
C ILE A 163 -6.10 -10.66 -12.02
N LEU A 164 -6.13 -11.31 -10.85
CA LEU A 164 -6.40 -12.74 -10.76
C LEU A 164 -7.81 -13.12 -11.23
N GLU A 165 -8.81 -12.28 -10.94
CA GLU A 165 -10.16 -12.48 -11.42
C GLU A 165 -10.22 -12.42 -12.94
N ASP A 166 -9.59 -11.42 -13.56
CA ASP A 166 -9.53 -11.30 -15.03
C ASP A 166 -8.79 -12.51 -15.65
N LEU A 167 -7.70 -12.98 -15.04
CA LEU A 167 -6.99 -14.21 -15.45
C LEU A 167 -7.85 -15.47 -15.32
N ASN A 168 -8.70 -15.56 -14.30
CA ASN A 168 -9.62 -16.69 -14.14
C ASN A 168 -10.75 -16.65 -15.19
N ASP A 169 -11.21 -15.46 -15.57
CA ASP A 169 -12.16 -15.30 -16.66
C ASP A 169 -11.54 -15.67 -18.02
N MET A 170 -10.27 -15.31 -18.25
CA MET A 170 -9.50 -15.80 -19.39
C MET A 170 -9.41 -17.34 -19.40
N GLU A 171 -9.18 -17.97 -18.25
CA GLU A 171 -9.15 -19.44 -18.12
C GLU A 171 -10.50 -20.07 -18.49
N ARG A 172 -11.60 -19.52 -17.97
CA ARG A 172 -12.95 -20.01 -18.29
C ARG A 172 -13.26 -19.90 -19.78
N SER A 173 -12.94 -18.75 -20.38
CA SER A 173 -13.11 -18.53 -21.81
C SER A 173 -12.25 -19.49 -22.64
N ALA A 174 -11.01 -19.73 -22.24
CA ALA A 174 -10.13 -20.68 -22.90
C ALA A 174 -10.62 -22.13 -22.78
N ALA A 175 -11.14 -22.56 -21.63
CA ALA A 175 -11.73 -23.87 -21.44
C ALA A 175 -12.99 -24.08 -22.31
N GLY A 176 -13.83 -23.04 -22.40
CA GLY A 176 -15.03 -23.00 -23.24
C GLY A 176 -14.76 -22.78 -24.74
N SER A 177 -13.50 -22.58 -25.14
CA SER A 177 -13.13 -22.15 -26.51
C SER A 177 -13.86 -20.87 -26.97
N ASP A 178 -14.21 -19.99 -26.03
CA ASP A 178 -14.91 -18.73 -26.25
C ASP A 178 -13.90 -17.59 -26.50
N GLN A 179 -13.68 -17.28 -27.78
CA GLN A 179 -12.77 -16.21 -28.16
C GLN A 179 -13.30 -14.80 -27.86
N ALA A 180 -14.63 -14.62 -27.87
CA ALA A 180 -15.22 -13.33 -27.57
C ALA A 180 -15.04 -13.01 -26.08
N GLY A 181 -15.25 -14.01 -25.22
CA GLY A 181 -14.94 -13.96 -23.79
C GLY A 181 -13.47 -13.70 -23.52
N TRP A 182 -12.56 -14.41 -24.21
CA TRP A 182 -11.11 -14.19 -24.09
C TRP A 182 -10.73 -12.74 -24.39
N ARG A 183 -11.17 -12.21 -25.54
CA ARG A 183 -10.88 -10.84 -25.95
C ARG A 183 -11.39 -9.82 -24.93
N THR A 184 -12.58 -10.04 -24.38
CA THR A 184 -13.17 -9.16 -23.37
C THR A 184 -12.37 -9.19 -22.07
N ALA A 185 -11.97 -10.38 -21.61
CA ALA A 185 -11.19 -10.54 -20.39
C ALA A 185 -9.79 -9.93 -20.53
N VAL A 186 -9.12 -10.10 -21.67
CA VAL A 186 -7.82 -9.49 -21.96
C VAL A 186 -7.92 -7.96 -22.02
N SER A 187 -8.96 -7.40 -22.64
CA SER A 187 -9.19 -5.94 -22.68
C SER A 187 -9.37 -5.37 -21.27
N ARG A 188 -10.18 -6.01 -20.44
CA ARG A 188 -10.38 -5.59 -19.04
C ARG A 188 -9.08 -5.65 -18.25
N LEU A 189 -8.33 -6.75 -18.40
CA LEU A 189 -7.04 -6.91 -17.76
C LEU A 189 -6.07 -5.79 -18.17
N GLN A 190 -6.02 -5.46 -19.45
CA GLN A 190 -5.18 -4.38 -19.98
C GLN A 190 -5.59 -3.02 -19.42
N GLU A 191 -6.88 -2.69 -19.39
CA GLU A 191 -7.37 -1.43 -18.81
C GLU A 191 -7.02 -1.29 -17.32
N ARG A 192 -7.17 -2.36 -16.55
CA ARG A 192 -6.77 -2.37 -15.13
C ARG A 192 -5.26 -2.24 -14.99
N TYR A 193 -4.50 -2.93 -15.83
CA TYR A 193 -3.05 -2.86 -15.82
C TYR A 193 -2.56 -1.45 -16.16
N ASP A 194 -3.09 -0.80 -17.19
CA ASP A 194 -2.75 0.57 -17.57
C ASP A 194 -2.98 1.58 -16.45
N THR A 195 -3.93 1.29 -15.56
CA THR A 195 -4.23 2.11 -14.39
C THR A 195 -3.16 1.98 -13.29
N ILE A 196 -2.63 0.78 -13.08
CA ILE A 196 -1.61 0.53 -12.07
C ILE A 196 -0.18 0.65 -12.61
N ARG A 197 0.01 0.60 -13.93
CA ARG A 197 1.32 0.51 -14.59
C ARG A 197 2.30 1.60 -14.12
N PRO A 198 1.92 2.89 -13.99
CA PRO A 198 2.85 3.90 -13.48
C PRO A 198 3.35 3.60 -12.06
N ALA A 199 2.48 3.06 -11.21
CA ALA A 199 2.78 2.68 -9.83
C ALA A 199 3.68 1.43 -9.76
N VAL A 200 3.44 0.47 -10.67
CA VAL A 200 4.26 -0.75 -10.78
C VAL A 200 5.69 -0.39 -11.21
N ILE A 201 5.87 0.45 -12.22
CA ILE A 201 7.20 0.86 -12.73
C ILE A 201 8.02 1.57 -11.65
N ILE A 202 7.37 2.31 -10.75
CA ILE A 202 8.05 3.04 -9.66
C ILE A 202 8.63 2.09 -8.62
N THR A 203 7.94 1.00 -8.30
CA THR A 203 8.31 0.07 -7.21
C THR A 203 9.08 -1.16 -7.69
N ARG A 204 8.79 -1.65 -8.90
CA ARG A 204 9.31 -2.93 -9.41
C ARG A 204 10.48 -2.73 -10.34
N LYS A 205 11.26 -3.78 -10.49
CA LYS A 205 12.40 -3.78 -11.40
C LYS A 205 11.91 -3.74 -12.86
N PRO A 206 12.58 -3.02 -13.76
CA PRO A 206 12.18 -2.93 -15.17
C PRO A 206 12.04 -4.30 -15.85
N GLU A 207 12.84 -5.29 -15.46
CA GLU A 207 12.78 -6.63 -16.06
C GLU A 207 11.47 -7.37 -15.73
N GLU A 208 10.94 -7.20 -14.51
CA GLU A 208 9.68 -7.80 -14.07
C GLU A 208 8.49 -7.17 -14.80
N VAL A 209 8.52 -5.84 -14.96
CA VAL A 209 7.50 -5.08 -15.70
C VAL A 209 7.51 -5.48 -17.17
N ASN A 210 8.70 -5.50 -17.80
CA ASN A 210 8.84 -5.86 -19.21
C ASN A 210 8.38 -7.29 -19.50
N ARG A 211 8.61 -8.23 -18.58
CA ARG A 211 8.12 -9.61 -18.70
C ARG A 211 6.59 -9.66 -18.73
N PHE A 212 5.93 -8.90 -17.85
CA PHE A 212 4.47 -8.83 -17.83
C PHE A 212 3.92 -8.11 -19.06
N ASP A 213 4.54 -7.00 -19.48
CA ASP A 213 4.18 -6.26 -20.69
C ASP A 213 4.26 -7.15 -21.95
N ALA A 214 5.35 -7.92 -22.09
CA ALA A 214 5.51 -8.85 -23.20
C ALA A 214 4.45 -9.96 -23.19
N TRP A 215 4.15 -10.51 -22.02
CA TRP A 215 3.09 -11.50 -21.87
C TRP A 215 1.71 -10.92 -22.22
N LEU A 216 1.40 -9.70 -21.77
CA LEU A 216 0.11 -9.05 -22.05
C LEU A 216 -0.04 -8.76 -23.56
N SER A 217 1.03 -8.34 -24.22
CA SER A 217 1.07 -8.17 -25.67
C SER A 217 0.89 -9.50 -26.42
N TYR A 218 1.43 -10.60 -25.90
CA TYR A 218 1.19 -11.93 -26.45
C TYR A 218 -0.28 -12.30 -26.29
N ALA A 219 -0.85 -12.21 -25.07
CA ALA A 219 -2.24 -12.54 -24.77
C ALA A 219 -3.26 -11.76 -25.63
N SER A 220 -3.02 -10.47 -25.87
CA SER A 220 -3.82 -9.63 -26.77
C SER A 220 -3.63 -9.98 -28.24
N GLY A 221 -2.42 -10.41 -28.62
CA GLY A 221 -2.12 -10.99 -29.92
C GLY A 221 -2.94 -12.23 -30.23
N LEU A 222 -3.09 -13.16 -29.28
CA LEU A 222 -3.96 -14.34 -29.45
C LEU A 222 -5.42 -13.97 -29.70
N ALA A 223 -5.90 -12.90 -29.05
CA ALA A 223 -7.27 -12.43 -29.23
C ALA A 223 -7.54 -11.82 -30.62
N SER A 224 -6.48 -11.38 -31.31
CA SER A 224 -6.54 -10.69 -32.60
C SER A 224 -5.94 -11.52 -33.75
N ALA A 225 -5.55 -12.76 -33.47
CA ALA A 225 -4.87 -13.62 -34.44
C ALA A 225 -5.80 -13.98 -35.61
N ALA A 226 -5.24 -13.99 -36.82
CA ALA A 226 -5.96 -14.40 -38.03
C ALA A 226 -6.38 -15.88 -38.01
N ARG A 227 -5.67 -16.70 -37.24
CA ARG A 227 -6.03 -18.10 -36.97
C ARG A 227 -6.57 -18.21 -35.54
N PRO A 228 -7.71 -18.89 -35.33
CA PRO A 228 -8.19 -19.23 -34.01
C PRO A 228 -7.12 -19.98 -33.20
N PRO A 229 -6.62 -19.44 -32.08
CA PRO A 229 -5.71 -20.16 -31.20
C PRO A 229 -6.39 -21.43 -30.66
N GLY A 230 -5.58 -22.48 -30.49
CA GLY A 230 -6.05 -23.73 -29.89
C GLY A 230 -6.33 -23.56 -28.40
N ARG A 231 -7.14 -24.46 -27.82
CA ARG A 231 -7.40 -24.47 -26.37
C ARG A 231 -6.11 -24.56 -25.56
N GLU A 232 -5.18 -25.42 -25.98
CA GLU A 232 -3.88 -25.60 -25.31
C GLU A 232 -3.07 -24.30 -25.29
N GLU A 233 -3.02 -23.59 -26.41
CA GLU A 233 -2.31 -22.31 -26.52
C GLU A 233 -2.91 -21.23 -25.60
N LEU A 234 -4.24 -21.17 -25.51
CA LEU A 234 -4.93 -20.25 -24.60
C LEU A 234 -4.70 -20.62 -23.13
N MET A 235 -4.73 -21.92 -22.79
CA MET A 235 -4.44 -22.42 -21.44
C MET A 235 -2.99 -22.12 -21.03
N ASP A 236 -2.04 -22.33 -21.93
CA ASP A 236 -0.62 -22.02 -21.71
C ASP A 236 -0.41 -20.51 -21.51
N ALA A 237 -1.09 -19.67 -22.30
CA ALA A 237 -1.06 -18.23 -22.13
C ALA A 237 -1.56 -17.80 -20.74
N VAL A 238 -2.64 -18.41 -20.21
CA VAL A 238 -3.14 -18.12 -18.85
C VAL A 238 -2.16 -18.58 -17.78
N SER A 239 -1.59 -19.79 -17.93
CA SER A 239 -0.62 -20.33 -16.97
C SER A 239 0.62 -19.43 -16.87
N ASN A 240 1.17 -19.03 -18.02
CA ASN A 240 2.29 -18.09 -18.09
C ASN A 240 1.93 -16.72 -17.49
N GLY A 241 0.71 -16.23 -17.75
CA GLY A 241 0.22 -14.96 -17.20
C GLY A 241 0.11 -14.95 -15.70
N ARG A 242 -0.37 -16.05 -15.13
CA ARG A 242 -0.47 -16.21 -13.68
C ARG A 242 0.89 -16.19 -13.01
N GLU A 243 1.90 -16.82 -13.62
CA GLU A 243 3.26 -16.79 -13.08
C GLU A 243 3.90 -15.40 -13.25
N ALA A 244 3.71 -14.75 -14.41
CA ALA A 244 4.19 -13.39 -14.64
C ALA A 244 3.57 -12.38 -13.64
N ALA A 245 2.25 -12.47 -13.41
CA ALA A 245 1.57 -11.67 -12.39
C ALA A 245 2.10 -12.00 -10.98
N ARG A 246 2.28 -13.28 -10.64
CA ARG A 246 2.79 -13.68 -9.33
C ARG A 246 4.17 -13.08 -9.03
N VAL A 247 5.08 -13.12 -10.01
CA VAL A 247 6.42 -12.52 -9.91
C VAL A 247 6.32 -11.00 -9.75
N MET A 248 5.57 -10.31 -10.62
CA MET A 248 5.41 -8.85 -10.58
C MET A 248 4.83 -8.35 -9.24
N PHE A 249 3.90 -9.10 -8.66
CA PHE A 249 3.31 -8.75 -7.36
C PHE A 249 4.16 -9.24 -6.15
N GLY A 250 5.29 -9.90 -6.39
CA GLY A 250 6.21 -10.37 -5.34
C GLY A 250 5.65 -11.49 -4.48
N LYS A 251 4.73 -12.31 -5.02
CA LYS A 251 4.17 -13.48 -4.33
C LYS A 251 4.89 -14.75 -4.75
N GLU A 252 6.22 -14.78 -4.64
CA GLU A 252 6.98 -15.99 -4.97
C GLU A 252 6.55 -17.17 -4.09
N LYS A 253 6.73 -18.38 -4.64
CA LYS A 253 6.28 -19.69 -4.13
C LYS A 253 6.78 -20.09 -2.73
N ASP A 254 7.53 -19.23 -2.03
CA ASP A 254 8.16 -19.52 -0.73
C ASP A 254 7.67 -18.63 0.43
N GLU A 255 6.45 -18.08 0.33
CA GLU A 255 5.66 -17.84 1.53
C GLU A 255 4.44 -18.76 1.51
N PRO A 256 4.38 -19.78 2.38
CA PRO A 256 3.20 -20.61 2.51
C PRO A 256 2.00 -19.70 2.72
N THR A 257 0.96 -19.93 1.93
CA THR A 257 -0.30 -19.18 1.87
C THR A 257 -1.16 -19.36 3.14
N LEU A 258 -0.51 -19.49 4.31
CA LEU A 258 -1.09 -19.64 5.65
C LEU A 258 -0.43 -18.77 6.72
N SER A 259 0.39 -17.80 6.37
CA SER A 259 0.61 -16.64 7.23
C SER A 259 -0.12 -15.47 6.62
N LEU A 260 -1.36 -15.22 7.05
CA LEU A 260 -1.79 -13.83 7.14
C LEU A 260 -0.72 -13.12 7.98
N PRO A 261 0.05 -12.15 7.46
CA PRO A 261 0.51 -11.11 8.35
C PRO A 261 -0.78 -10.33 8.60
N LEU A 262 -1.51 -10.72 9.65
CA LEU A 262 -2.10 -9.72 10.52
C LEU A 262 -0.90 -8.84 10.93
N GLY A 263 -0.56 -7.87 10.08
CA GLY A 263 0.38 -6.81 10.43
C GLY A 263 -0.08 -6.31 11.78
N PRO A 264 0.83 -6.13 12.75
CA PRO A 264 0.50 -6.01 14.17
C PRO A 264 -0.63 -4.99 14.31
N ARG A 265 -1.85 -5.52 14.38
CA ARG A 265 -3.03 -4.70 14.59
C ARG A 265 -2.81 -4.32 16.02
N GLU A 266 -2.41 -3.08 16.24
CA GLU A 266 -2.32 -2.53 17.58
C GLU A 266 -3.68 -2.79 18.20
N TYR A 267 -3.74 -3.87 18.96
CA TYR A 267 -4.86 -4.21 19.78
C TYR A 267 -4.81 -3.15 20.87
N GLY A 268 -5.37 -1.99 20.55
CA GLY A 268 -5.64 -0.95 21.54
C GLY A 268 -6.51 -1.52 22.65
N LEU A 269 -7.04 -0.67 23.52
CA LEU A 269 -7.79 -1.05 24.71
C LEU A 269 -8.80 -2.21 24.50
N ALA A 270 -9.42 -2.33 23.32
CA ALA A 270 -10.30 -3.43 22.96
C ALA A 270 -9.67 -4.84 22.99
N GLY A 271 -8.43 -5.03 22.54
CA GLY A 271 -7.81 -6.37 22.56
C GLY A 271 -7.29 -6.77 23.94
N TRP A 272 -6.85 -5.79 24.74
CA TRP A 272 -6.56 -6.00 26.16
C TRP A 272 -7.81 -6.41 26.94
N LEU A 273 -8.97 -5.82 26.64
CA LEU A 273 -10.25 -6.23 27.24
C LEU A 273 -10.64 -7.66 26.86
N GLY A 274 -10.43 -8.05 25.60
CA GLY A 274 -10.66 -9.43 25.14
C GLY A 274 -9.77 -10.44 25.87
N ALA A 275 -8.46 -10.16 25.97
CA ALA A 275 -7.52 -11.02 26.69
C ALA A 275 -7.84 -11.11 28.19
N GLY A 276 -8.22 -9.98 28.81
CA GLY A 276 -8.64 -9.94 30.22
C GLY A 276 -9.90 -10.76 30.49
N PHE A 277 -10.87 -10.73 29.58
CA PHE A 277 -12.09 -11.53 29.70
C PHE A 277 -11.81 -13.05 29.67
N ILE A 278 -10.90 -13.48 28.78
CA ILE A 278 -10.49 -14.88 28.67
C ILE A 278 -9.75 -15.33 29.94
N LEU A 279 -8.82 -14.51 30.44
CA LEU A 279 -8.11 -14.76 31.71
C LEU A 279 -9.07 -14.84 32.91
N ALA A 280 -10.08 -13.97 32.97
CA ALA A 280 -11.10 -14.00 34.02
C ALA A 280 -11.96 -15.26 33.96
N ALA A 281 -12.34 -15.73 32.77
CA ALA A 281 -13.10 -16.96 32.58
C ALA A 281 -12.29 -18.20 33.02
N LEU A 282 -11.00 -18.25 32.67
CA LEU A 282 -10.09 -19.32 33.10
C LEU A 282 -9.84 -19.29 34.62
N ALA A 283 -9.64 -18.11 35.20
CA ALA A 283 -9.50 -17.95 36.65
C ALA A 283 -10.77 -18.39 37.40
N TYR A 284 -11.96 -18.05 36.88
CA TYR A 284 -13.24 -18.45 37.48
C TYR A 284 -13.45 -19.97 37.46
N THR A 285 -13.15 -20.61 36.33
CA THR A 285 -13.26 -22.07 36.19
C THR A 285 -12.22 -22.80 37.05
N GLY A 286 -10.98 -22.30 37.11
CA GLY A 286 -9.94 -22.79 38.03
C GLY A 286 -10.34 -22.67 39.50
N TYR A 287 -10.87 -21.51 39.90
CA TYR A 287 -11.34 -21.29 41.28
C TYR A 287 -12.54 -22.17 41.64
N ARG A 288 -13.47 -22.39 40.69
CA ARG A 288 -14.62 -23.29 40.90
C ARG A 288 -14.17 -24.74 41.10
N LYS A 289 -13.18 -25.21 40.34
CA LYS A 289 -12.62 -26.56 40.49
C LYS A 289 -11.89 -26.72 41.83
N TYR A 290 -11.11 -25.71 42.23
CA TYR A 290 -10.41 -25.71 43.52
C TYR A 290 -11.37 -25.77 44.72
N ARG A 291 -12.52 -25.07 44.66
CA ARG A 291 -13.55 -25.20 45.71
C ARG A 291 -14.27 -26.56 45.71
N GLY A 292 -14.44 -27.19 44.54
CA GLY A 292 -15.05 -28.52 44.43
C GLY A 292 -14.20 -29.63 45.09
N GLU A 293 -12.87 -29.51 45.02
CA GLU A 293 -11.95 -30.47 45.66
C GLU A 293 -11.87 -30.26 47.19
N LYS A 294 -12.05 -29.03 47.68
CA LYS A 294 -12.10 -28.73 49.12
C LYS A 294 -13.34 -29.29 49.83
N SER A 295 -14.45 -29.53 49.10
CA SER A 295 -15.67 -30.14 49.66
C SER A 295 -15.65 -31.68 49.65
N ARG A 296 -14.64 -32.32 49.03
CA ARG A 296 -14.46 -33.78 49.03
C ARG A 296 -13.47 -34.27 50.11
N TRP A 297 -12.91 -33.36 50.90
CA TRP A 297 -11.99 -33.64 51.99
C TRP A 297 -12.51 -33.03 53.30
N ASN A 298 -13.71 -33.44 53.72
CA ASN A 298 -14.11 -33.37 55.12
C ASN A 298 -14.65 -34.74 55.53
N PRO A 299 -13.80 -35.67 55.98
CA PRO A 299 -14.25 -36.93 56.54
C PRO A 299 -14.57 -36.71 58.02
N TYR A 300 -15.81 -36.36 58.32
CA TYR A 300 -16.48 -36.63 59.60
C TYR A 300 -17.98 -36.80 59.37
#